data_AF-A0A971VSV0-F1
#
_entry.id   AF-A0A971VSV0-F1
#
_cell.length_a   1.000
_cell.length_b   1.000
_cell.length_c   1.000
_cell.angle_alpha   90.00
_cell.angle_beta   90.00
_cell.angle_gamma   90.00
#
_symmetry.space_group_name_H-M   'P 1'
#
loop_
_entity.id
_entity.type
_entity.pdbx_description
1 polymer ?
#
loop_
_entity_poly.entity_id
_entity_poly.type
_entity_poly.pdbx_seq_one_letter_code
_entity_poly.pdbx_strand_id
1 'polypeptide(L)'
;DWIVQIAPTCETAGRRIRYAKNSGGKEVIQWEFIAPIPHEAASEKTVGKNGNTEARNQTVCKHCGAVIEYTPHLLYDFDLNSKVDAADARIVLRIAAKLDKATESHLIASGGDKINPNLSRTILRRAAKLD
;
A
#
# COMPACT_ATOMS: atom_id res chain seq x y z
N ASP A 1 35.81 -6.19 17.88
CA ASP A 1 34.53 -6.66 17.29
C ASP A 1 34.13 -5.78 16.12
N TRP A 2 33.11 -6.15 15.37
CA TRP A 2 32.57 -5.32 14.28
C TRP A 2 31.73 -4.18 14.85
N ILE A 3 31.98 -2.96 14.38
CA ILE A 3 31.25 -1.76 14.76
C ILE A 3 30.59 -1.20 13.51
N VAL A 4 29.27 -0.99 13.55
CA VAL A 4 28.53 -0.35 12.46
C VAL A 4 28.83 1.15 12.53
N GLN A 5 29.49 1.66 11.50
CA GLN A 5 29.82 3.08 11.39
C GLN A 5 28.73 3.84 10.65
N ILE A 6 28.15 3.23 9.62
CA ILE A 6 27.04 3.78 8.84
C ILE A 6 25.98 2.68 8.76
N ALA A 7 24.77 2.95 9.27
CA ALA A 7 23.67 2.02 9.13
C ALA A 7 23.20 1.96 7.66
N PRO A 8 22.85 0.77 7.13
CA PRO A 8 22.24 0.68 5.80
C PRO A 8 20.86 1.34 5.77
N THR A 9 20.46 1.82 4.60
CA THR A 9 19.09 2.28 4.30
C THR A 9 18.50 1.44 3.17
N CYS A 10 17.28 1.73 2.72
CA CYS A 10 16.71 1.08 1.54
C CYS A 10 17.48 1.36 0.24
N GLU A 11 18.15 2.52 0.16
CA GLU A 11 18.81 2.99 -1.06
C GLU A 11 20.33 2.87 -0.98
N THR A 12 20.88 2.92 0.23
CA THR A 12 22.32 3.00 0.45
C THR A 12 22.82 1.86 1.32
N ALA A 13 23.95 1.27 0.89
CA ALA A 13 24.67 0.30 1.67
C ALA A 13 25.22 0.94 2.96
N GLY A 14 25.17 0.19 4.05
CA GLY A 14 25.83 0.56 5.30
C GLY A 14 27.31 0.22 5.26
N ARG A 15 28.02 0.54 6.35
CA ARG A 15 29.43 0.22 6.54
C ARG A 15 29.71 -0.23 7.96
N ARG A 16 30.40 -1.36 8.11
CA ARG A 16 30.96 -1.82 9.38
C ARG A 16 32.47 -1.88 9.30
N ILE A 17 33.12 -1.60 10.43
CA ILE A 17 34.56 -1.61 10.59
C ILE A 17 34.95 -2.49 11.77
N ARG A 18 36.09 -3.16 11.66
CA ARG A 18 36.68 -3.95 12.74
C ARG A 18 37.97 -3.30 13.18
N TYR A 19 38.09 -3.04 14.47
CA TYR A 19 39.31 -2.50 15.07
C TYR A 19 40.20 -3.61 15.63
N ALA A 20 41.51 -3.38 15.61
CA ALA A 20 42.47 -4.23 16.30
C ALA A 20 42.26 -4.16 17.83
N LYS A 21 42.30 -5.32 18.50
CA LYS A 21 42.07 -5.43 19.95
C LYS A 21 43.18 -4.77 20.78
N ASN A 22 44.40 -4.69 20.25
CA ASN A 22 45.60 -4.31 21.02
C ASN A 22 46.04 -2.85 20.85
N SER A 23 45.44 -2.09 19.93
CA SER A 23 45.78 -0.68 19.65
C SER A 23 44.81 0.32 20.29
N GLY A 24 44.14 -0.08 21.38
CA GLY A 24 43.17 0.76 22.07
C GLY A 24 41.96 1.16 21.20
N GLY A 25 41.62 0.34 20.20
CA GLY A 25 40.50 0.60 19.29
C GLY A 25 40.75 1.70 18.25
N LYS A 26 41.99 2.11 17.99
CA LYS A 26 42.30 3.20 17.05
C LYS A 26 42.62 2.75 15.63
N GLU A 27 43.09 1.51 15.45
CA GLU A 27 43.52 1.00 14.15
C GLU A 27 42.42 0.15 13.50
N VAL A 28 41.99 0.55 12.30
CA VAL A 28 41.03 -0.20 11.48
C VAL A 28 41.78 -1.27 10.71
N ILE A 29 41.42 -2.53 10.95
CA ILE A 29 42.05 -3.68 10.28
C ILE A 29 41.21 -4.23 9.14
N GLN A 30 39.91 -3.98 9.15
CA GLN A 30 38.99 -4.44 8.12
C GLN A 30 37.77 -3.54 8.03
N TRP A 31 37.25 -3.37 6.84
CA TRP A 31 35.98 -2.73 6.59
C TRP A 31 35.18 -3.52 5.57
N GLU A 32 33.86 -3.51 5.71
CA GLU A 32 32.93 -4.20 4.82
C GLU A 32 31.68 -3.36 4.64
N PHE A 33 31.10 -3.45 3.44
CA PHE A 33 29.77 -2.93 3.19
C PHE A 33 28.71 -3.84 3.80
N ILE A 34 27.67 -3.23 4.35
CA ILE A 34 26.42 -3.91 4.73
C ILE A 34 25.45 -3.65 3.60
N ALA A 35 24.82 -4.70 3.07
CA ALA A 35 23.85 -4.54 1.99
C ALA A 35 22.72 -3.55 2.39
N PRO A 36 22.15 -2.80 1.42
CA PRO A 36 20.94 -2.02 1.66
C PRO A 36 19.82 -2.90 2.24
N ILE A 37 18.96 -2.28 3.04
CA ILE A 37 17.78 -2.96 3.61
C ILE A 37 16.78 -3.18 2.47
N PRO A 38 16.21 -4.38 2.29
CA PRO A 38 15.17 -4.59 1.29
C PRO A 38 13.94 -3.74 1.60
N HIS A 39 13.24 -3.27 0.57
CA HIS A 39 11.94 -2.61 0.76
C HIS A 39 10.95 -3.57 1.40
N GLU A 40 10.23 -3.09 2.41
CA GLU A 40 9.26 -3.88 3.16
C GLU A 40 7.94 -3.10 3.28
N ALA A 41 6.84 -3.75 2.89
CA ALA A 41 5.53 -3.11 2.81
C ALA A 41 5.02 -2.63 4.18
N ALA A 42 4.53 -1.39 4.21
CA ALA A 42 3.74 -0.80 5.29
C ALA A 42 2.26 -0.72 4.89
N SER A 43 1.42 -0.25 5.83
CA SER A 43 -0.02 -0.06 5.60
C SER A 43 -0.31 0.81 4.38
N GLU A 44 -1.31 0.39 3.61
CA GLU A 44 -1.76 1.03 2.38
C GLU A 44 -2.27 2.46 2.60
N LYS A 45 -1.94 3.36 1.67
CA LYS A 45 -2.58 4.68 1.57
C LYS A 45 -3.34 4.78 0.26
N THR A 46 -4.62 5.14 0.32
CA THR A 46 -5.39 5.47 -0.87
C THR A 46 -4.95 6.83 -1.41
N VAL A 47 -4.61 6.89 -2.70
CA VAL A 47 -4.22 8.11 -3.41
C VAL A 47 -5.08 8.25 -4.65
N GLY A 48 -5.92 9.29 -4.69
CA GLY A 48 -6.67 9.64 -5.89
C GLY A 48 -7.98 10.37 -5.62
N LYS A 49 -8.01 11.67 -5.93
CA LYS A 49 -9.19 12.36 -6.45
C LYS A 49 -8.75 13.64 -7.16
N ASN A 50 -8.38 13.55 -8.44
CA ASN A 50 -8.31 14.71 -9.34
C ASN A 50 -8.66 14.27 -10.77
N GLY A 51 -9.87 14.63 -11.21
CA GLY A 51 -10.24 14.91 -12.61
C GLY A 51 -10.24 13.80 -13.68
N ASN A 52 -9.41 12.77 -13.58
CA ASN A 52 -9.19 11.79 -14.67
C ASN A 52 -8.22 10.63 -14.32
N THR A 53 -7.72 10.54 -13.08
CA THR A 53 -6.84 9.44 -12.65
C THR A 53 -7.64 8.39 -11.87
N GLU A 54 -7.55 7.13 -12.29
CA GLU A 54 -8.02 5.97 -11.52
C GLU A 54 -7.46 6.11 -10.10
N ALA A 55 -8.32 6.02 -9.08
CA ALA A 55 -7.82 5.96 -7.72
C ALA A 55 -6.99 4.69 -7.54
N ARG A 56 -5.91 4.78 -6.76
CA ARG A 56 -5.01 3.65 -6.52
C ARG A 56 -4.69 3.57 -5.03
N ASN A 57 -4.60 2.37 -4.49
CA ASN A 57 -3.90 2.17 -3.23
C ASN A 57 -2.40 2.15 -3.53
N GLN A 58 -1.64 2.84 -2.69
CA GLN A 58 -0.19 2.82 -2.71
C GLN A 58 0.28 2.01 -1.51
N THR A 59 0.99 0.92 -1.79
CA THR A 59 1.77 0.21 -0.78
C THR A 59 3.12 0.90 -0.69
N VAL A 60 3.44 1.45 0.48
CA VAL A 60 4.70 2.19 0.71
C VAL A 60 5.66 1.41 1.58
N CYS A 61 6.96 1.63 1.41
CA CYS A 61 7.99 1.02 2.24
C CYS A 61 7.97 1.61 3.65
N LYS A 62 7.96 0.74 4.68
CA LYS A 62 7.93 1.17 6.09
C LYS A 62 9.21 1.89 6.54
N HIS A 63 10.31 1.69 5.83
CA HIS A 63 11.63 2.22 6.18
C HIS A 63 11.97 3.55 5.46
N CYS A 64 11.46 3.77 4.25
CA CYS A 64 11.81 4.93 3.43
C CYS A 64 10.65 5.65 2.74
N GLY A 65 9.41 5.14 2.83
CA GLY A 65 8.24 5.75 2.20
C GLY A 65 8.15 5.61 0.68
N ALA A 66 9.13 4.97 0.02
CA ALA A 66 9.08 4.68 -1.41
C ALA A 66 7.85 3.81 -1.75
N VAL A 67 7.20 4.09 -2.87
CA VAL A 67 6.05 3.28 -3.35
C VAL A 67 6.58 1.95 -3.88
N ILE A 68 6.10 0.85 -3.30
CA ILE A 68 6.45 -0.53 -3.68
C ILE A 68 5.50 -1.02 -4.76
N GLU A 69 4.21 -0.76 -4.61
CA GLU A 69 3.17 -1.25 -5.53
C GLU A 69 2.01 -0.24 -5.63
N TYR A 70 1.39 -0.21 -6.80
CA TYR A 70 0.11 0.45 -7.03
C TYR A 70 -0.97 -0.60 -7.27
N THR A 71 -1.98 -0.64 -6.42
CA THR A 71 -3.18 -1.45 -6.65
C THR A 71 -4.29 -0.55 -7.22
N PRO A 72 -4.78 -0.83 -8.44
CA PRO A 72 -5.85 -0.04 -9.03
C PRO A 72 -7.17 -0.25 -8.26
N HIS A 73 -7.91 0.84 -7.98
CA HIS A 73 -9.31 0.71 -7.58
C HIS A 73 -10.13 0.45 -8.83
N LEU A 74 -10.72 -0.73 -8.92
CA LEU A 74 -11.71 -1.00 -9.95
C LEU A 74 -12.99 -0.24 -9.61
N LEU A 75 -13.61 0.37 -10.63
CA LEU A 75 -14.97 0.87 -10.49
C LEU A 75 -15.86 -0.30 -10.01
N TYR A 76 -16.63 -0.06 -8.96
CA TYR A 76 -17.51 -1.02 -8.29
C TYR A 76 -16.87 -2.11 -7.43
N ASP A 77 -15.56 -2.08 -7.20
CA ASP A 77 -14.87 -2.93 -6.21
C ASP A 77 -14.90 -2.25 -4.84
N PHE A 78 -15.93 -2.56 -4.05
CA PHE A 78 -16.18 -1.96 -2.74
C PHE A 78 -15.42 -2.66 -1.62
N ASP A 79 -15.02 -3.93 -1.79
CA ASP A 79 -14.26 -4.68 -0.78
C ASP A 79 -12.73 -4.66 -1.00
N LEU A 80 -12.28 -4.05 -2.11
CA LEU A 80 -10.88 -3.89 -2.51
C LEU A 80 -10.17 -5.21 -2.80
N ASN A 81 -10.90 -6.22 -3.26
CA ASN A 81 -10.36 -7.54 -3.57
C ASN A 81 -9.89 -7.70 -5.03
N SER A 82 -9.90 -6.61 -5.81
CA SER A 82 -9.54 -6.56 -7.24
C SER A 82 -10.49 -7.34 -8.15
N LYS A 83 -11.74 -7.53 -7.72
CA LYS A 83 -12.82 -8.15 -8.48
C LYS A 83 -14.09 -7.33 -8.29
N VAL A 84 -15.04 -7.52 -9.20
CA VAL A 84 -16.39 -6.95 -9.08
C VAL A 84 -17.36 -8.12 -9.03
N ASP A 85 -17.89 -8.41 -7.85
CA ASP A 85 -18.79 -9.53 -7.61
C ASP A 85 -19.95 -9.19 -6.64
N ALA A 86 -20.65 -10.21 -6.15
CA ALA A 86 -21.81 -10.02 -5.29
C ALA A 86 -21.45 -9.51 -3.88
N ALA A 87 -20.20 -9.65 -3.44
CA ALA A 87 -19.71 -9.11 -2.17
C ALA A 87 -19.74 -7.57 -2.20
N ASP A 88 -19.32 -6.96 -3.30
CA ASP A 88 -19.35 -5.51 -3.48
C ASP A 88 -20.76 -4.95 -3.40
N ALA A 89 -21.70 -5.60 -4.10
CA ALA A 89 -23.10 -5.24 -4.09
C ALA A 89 -23.70 -5.33 -2.68
N ARG A 90 -23.25 -6.30 -1.86
CA ARG A 90 -23.69 -6.45 -0.48
C ARG A 90 -23.20 -5.30 0.40
N ILE A 91 -21.95 -4.85 0.22
CA ILE A 91 -21.40 -3.69 0.94
C ILE A 91 -22.22 -2.45 0.61
N VAL A 92 -22.51 -2.21 -0.66
CA VAL A 92 -23.37 -1.09 -1.09
C VAL A 92 -24.74 -1.12 -0.41
N LEU A 93 -25.38 -2.29 -0.33
CA LEU A 93 -26.68 -2.42 0.35
C LEU A 93 -26.58 -2.13 1.84
N ARG A 94 -25.52 -2.59 2.52
CA ARG A 94 -25.30 -2.32 3.94
C ARG A 94 -25.10 -0.84 4.21
N ILE A 95 -24.30 -0.15 3.39
CA ILE A 95 -24.11 1.30 3.50
C ILE A 95 -25.41 2.05 3.19
N ALA A 96 -26.13 1.67 2.13
CA ALA A 96 -27.41 2.29 1.77
C ALA A 96 -28.48 2.11 2.86
N ALA A 97 -28.48 0.96 3.54
CA ALA A 97 -29.33 0.67 4.69
C ALA A 97 -28.85 1.32 6.00
N LYS A 98 -27.75 2.09 5.96
CA LYS A 98 -27.10 2.73 7.13
C LYS A 98 -26.63 1.75 8.20
N LEU A 99 -26.36 0.50 7.81
CA LEU A 99 -25.78 -0.52 8.69
C LEU A 99 -24.26 -0.29 8.85
N ASP A 100 -23.61 0.20 7.79
CA ASP A 100 -22.20 0.56 7.78
C ASP A 100 -22.02 2.02 7.32
N LYS A 101 -20.90 2.66 7.69
CA LYS A 101 -20.52 3.98 7.19
C LYS A 101 -19.70 3.86 5.91
N ALA A 102 -19.95 4.75 4.95
CA ALA A 102 -19.10 4.87 3.77
C ALA A 102 -17.69 5.36 4.18
N THR A 103 -16.66 4.75 3.61
CA THR A 103 -15.27 5.20 3.68
C THR A 103 -14.94 6.02 2.42
N GLU A 104 -13.76 6.63 2.39
CA GLU A 104 -13.28 7.29 1.19
C GLU A 104 -13.10 6.32 0.01
N SER A 105 -12.63 5.10 0.28
CA SER A 105 -12.53 4.04 -0.73
C SER A 105 -13.90 3.66 -1.32
N HIS A 106 -14.97 3.60 -0.51
CA HIS A 106 -16.32 3.34 -1.02
C HIS A 106 -16.84 4.46 -1.95
N LEU A 107 -16.48 5.72 -1.68
CA LEU A 107 -16.86 6.86 -2.53
C LEU A 107 -16.08 6.88 -3.85
N ILE A 108 -14.85 6.36 -3.82
CA ILE A 108 -14.02 6.16 -5.00
C ILE A 108 -14.59 5.02 -5.84
N ALA A 109 -14.87 3.87 -5.22
CA ALA A 109 -15.41 2.69 -5.88
C ALA A 109 -16.79 2.95 -6.51
N SER A 110 -17.55 3.92 -6.00
CA SER A 110 -18.81 4.34 -6.62
C SER A 110 -18.64 5.15 -7.90
N GLY A 111 -17.42 5.54 -8.29
CA GLY A 111 -17.18 6.42 -9.43
C GLY A 111 -17.74 7.83 -9.25
N GLY A 112 -17.97 8.25 -7.99
CA GLY A 112 -18.66 9.49 -7.66
C GLY A 112 -20.18 9.38 -7.63
N ASP A 113 -20.76 8.23 -7.98
CA ASP A 113 -22.19 8.00 -7.85
C ASP A 113 -22.63 7.93 -6.38
N LYS A 114 -23.90 8.28 -6.14
CA LYS A 114 -24.51 8.14 -4.82
C LYS A 114 -24.64 6.66 -4.45
N ILE A 115 -24.06 6.27 -3.32
CA ILE A 115 -24.22 4.91 -2.76
C ILE A 115 -25.68 4.70 -2.35
N ASN A 116 -26.39 3.85 -3.10
CA ASN A 116 -27.81 3.56 -2.92
C ASN A 116 -28.15 2.14 -3.45
N PRO A 117 -29.37 1.61 -3.21
CA PRO A 117 -29.70 0.24 -3.64
C PRO A 117 -29.66 0.01 -5.16
N ASN A 118 -29.88 1.04 -5.99
CA ASN A 118 -29.75 0.91 -7.45
C ASN A 118 -28.29 0.71 -7.88
N LEU A 119 -27.34 1.33 -7.17
CA LEU A 119 -25.92 1.08 -7.43
C LEU A 119 -25.60 -0.40 -7.22
N SER A 120 -26.07 -1.01 -6.12
CA SER A 120 -25.92 -2.46 -5.88
C SER A 120 -26.47 -3.31 -7.04
N ARG A 121 -27.62 -2.92 -7.60
CA ARG A 121 -28.18 -3.60 -8.78
C ARG A 121 -27.25 -3.48 -10.00
N THR A 122 -26.67 -2.31 -10.25
CA THR A 122 -25.67 -2.12 -11.33
C THR A 122 -24.48 -3.06 -11.12
N ILE A 123 -23.93 -3.10 -9.90
CA ILE A 123 -22.80 -3.98 -9.56
C ILE A 123 -23.15 -5.46 -9.83
N LEU A 124 -24.34 -5.92 -9.43
CA LEU A 124 -24.77 -7.30 -9.68
C LEU A 124 -24.88 -7.61 -11.18
N ARG A 125 -25.34 -6.67 -12.00
CA ARG A 125 -25.40 -6.86 -13.45
C ARG A 125 -23.99 -6.90 -14.04
N ARG A 126 -23.07 -6.06 -13.58
CA ARG A 126 -21.66 -6.06 -13.98
C ARG A 126 -21.00 -7.39 -13.68
N ALA A 127 -21.17 -7.87 -12.45
CA ALA A 127 -20.67 -9.17 -11.99
C ALA A 127 -21.21 -10.34 -12.83
N ALA A 128 -22.48 -10.26 -13.23
CA ALA A 128 -23.13 -11.24 -14.08
C ALA A 128 -22.84 -11.07 -15.59
N LYS A 129 -22.05 -10.06 -16.00
CA LYS A 129 -21.79 -9.71 -17.40
C LYS A 129 -23.08 -9.44 -18.19
N LEU A 130 -24.05 -8.80 -17.53
CA LEU A 130 -25.36 -8.39 -18.08
C LEU A 130 -25.43 -6.89 -18.39
N ASP A 131 -24.28 -6.23 -18.33
CA ASP A 131 -24.05 -4.82 -18.65
C ASP A 131 -23.44 -4.66 -20.04
#